data_AF-A0A454JL51-F1
#
_entry.id   AF-A0A454JL51-F1
#
_cell.length_a   1.000
_cell.length_b   1.000
_cell.length_c   1.000
_cell.angle_alpha   90.00
_cell.angle_beta   90.00
_cell.angle_gamma   90.00
#
_symmetry.space_group_name_H-M   'P 1'
#
loop_
_entity.id
_entity.type
_entity.pdbx_description
1 polymer ?
#
loop_
_entity_poly.entity_id
_entity_poly.type
_entity_poly.pdbx_seq_one_letter_code
_entity_poly.pdbx_strand_id
1 'polypeptide(L)'
;MEHANQTVLSLDKESGWDNEAPDHLDLSGTDLLLQAFKFEYIAYGFNLLGDNLVSPASRPPEFRMYNYNQDDLAFANQIFDVFRKEIERTQEGWVEIVPFPGNNNIVFLKGPNGKFDWVVRNQRDAAFSGNPYYPILRSDELPTAMKPSAFKAHLYFMTGEWYERLEHSAETRHYEEGGSTATWPGYTKLLQRELVAARRNYQRPTSPKGGQVGNFVPHRLDGYCLMVSPLVTIREFWHFFENSDWRNDRIERSSNCSSKLEADLSAVNLHDDDLLPTSVTWFDAVAFCRHYEKQTGLPVRLLEVEEWQKISPTPLYNLNHESLDETEEYDGVEWSDLTWAVTGGDGLTGGETSHRYPETCAGGGFLRFGKELNWTENHQGLPFVTVVDFGEWLDVCTDGYAPAANAVTGQALMTGPLERDKCPAHLTMRRKGLKVGFRLCYVAQPDA
;
A
#
# COMPACT_ATOMS: atom_id res chain seq x y z
N MET A 1 23.86 -10.27 34.95
CA MET A 1 23.42 -11.63 35.34
C MET A 1 23.45 -11.87 36.86
N GLU A 2 24.03 -10.99 37.70
CA GLU A 2 24.17 -11.23 39.16
C GLU A 2 22.86 -11.47 39.92
N HIS A 3 21.72 -10.97 39.43
CA HIS A 3 20.40 -11.15 40.04
C HIS A 3 19.43 -12.00 39.21
N ALA A 4 19.92 -12.78 38.24
CA ALA A 4 19.08 -13.45 37.24
C ALA A 4 17.94 -14.31 37.84
N ASN A 5 18.22 -15.04 38.91
CA ASN A 5 17.23 -15.90 39.58
C ASN A 5 16.79 -15.37 40.97
N GLN A 6 17.17 -14.14 41.31
CA GLN A 6 16.74 -13.51 42.56
C GLN A 6 15.49 -12.69 42.29
N THR A 7 14.48 -12.79 43.16
CA THR A 7 13.36 -11.84 43.15
C THR A 7 13.92 -10.43 43.35
N VAL A 8 13.67 -9.55 42.38
CA VAL A 8 14.13 -8.14 42.41
C VAL A 8 12.94 -7.20 42.59
N LEU A 9 11.75 -7.62 42.15
CA LEU A 9 10.52 -6.87 42.29
C LEU A 9 9.38 -7.82 42.66
N SER A 10 8.56 -7.44 43.63
CA SER A 10 7.35 -8.17 44.01
C SER A 10 6.14 -7.26 43.82
N LEU A 11 5.08 -7.79 43.23
CA LEU A 11 3.86 -7.05 42.91
C LEU A 11 2.68 -7.75 43.56
N ASP A 12 1.82 -6.98 44.20
CA ASP A 12 0.51 -7.45 44.65
C ASP A 12 -0.51 -7.26 43.54
N LYS A 13 -1.48 -8.17 43.44
CA LYS A 13 -2.53 -8.12 42.42
C LYS A 13 -3.33 -6.81 42.50
N GLU A 14 -3.39 -6.09 41.39
CA GLU A 14 -4.14 -4.84 41.28
C GLU A 14 -5.56 -5.06 40.70
N SER A 15 -6.46 -4.12 40.98
CA SER A 15 -7.80 -4.10 40.39
C SER A 15 -7.72 -3.91 38.87
N GLY A 16 -8.09 -4.93 38.10
CA GLY A 16 -8.05 -4.93 36.63
C GLY A 16 -7.17 -6.01 36.03
N TRP A 17 -6.42 -6.75 36.85
CA TRP A 17 -5.73 -7.97 36.40
C TRP A 17 -6.74 -9.08 36.10
N ASP A 18 -6.34 -10.04 35.27
CA ASP A 18 -7.16 -11.20 34.96
C ASP A 18 -7.52 -11.96 36.26
N ASN A 19 -8.72 -12.53 36.31
CA ASN A 19 -9.20 -13.22 37.50
C ASN A 19 -8.31 -14.43 37.85
N GLU A 20 -7.69 -15.03 36.84
CA GLU A 20 -6.75 -16.14 36.99
C GLU A 20 -5.33 -15.72 37.38
N ALA A 21 -5.01 -14.42 37.40
CA ALA A 21 -3.68 -13.95 37.80
C ALA A 21 -3.44 -14.19 39.30
N PRO A 22 -2.20 -14.56 39.70
CA PRO A 22 -1.86 -14.82 41.09
C PRO A 22 -2.00 -13.56 41.95
N ASP A 23 -2.35 -13.73 43.23
CA ASP A 23 -2.50 -12.63 44.19
C ASP A 23 -1.19 -11.88 44.46
N HIS A 24 -0.07 -12.55 44.22
CA HIS A 24 1.27 -12.04 44.38
C HIS A 24 2.15 -12.53 43.23
N LEU A 25 2.93 -11.64 42.64
CA LEU A 25 3.83 -11.92 41.53
C LEU A 25 5.24 -11.47 41.86
N ASP A 26 6.14 -12.43 42.02
CA ASP A 26 7.57 -12.19 42.16
C ASP A 26 8.24 -12.19 40.79
N LEU A 27 8.96 -11.11 40.48
CA LEU A 27 9.71 -10.93 39.25
C LEU A 27 11.21 -10.98 39.55
N SER A 28 11.88 -11.92 38.90
CA SER A 28 13.33 -12.06 38.92
C SER A 28 14.02 -11.03 38.03
N GLY A 29 15.34 -10.90 38.16
CA GLY A 29 16.14 -10.09 37.23
C GLY A 29 16.00 -10.56 35.78
N THR A 30 15.81 -11.87 35.55
CA THR A 30 15.52 -12.44 34.23
C THR A 30 14.15 -11.97 33.72
N ASP A 31 13.12 -11.97 34.55
CA ASP A 31 11.76 -11.57 34.13
C ASP A 31 11.72 -10.11 33.68
N LEU A 32 12.37 -9.23 34.44
CA LEU A 32 12.49 -7.82 34.10
C LEU A 32 13.28 -7.60 32.80
N LEU A 33 14.36 -8.36 32.59
CA LEU A 33 15.15 -8.31 31.36
C LEU A 33 14.30 -8.72 30.14
N LEU A 34 13.60 -9.85 30.23
CA LEU A 34 12.78 -10.37 29.14
C LEU A 34 11.62 -9.41 28.83
N GLN A 35 10.99 -8.82 29.84
CA GLN A 35 9.96 -7.80 29.64
C GLN A 35 10.50 -6.54 28.97
N ALA A 36 11.68 -6.07 29.37
CA ALA A 36 12.29 -4.86 28.79
C ALA A 36 12.59 -5.03 27.29
N PHE A 37 12.99 -6.22 26.85
CA PHE A 37 13.40 -6.49 25.47
C PHE A 37 12.38 -7.30 24.65
N LYS A 38 11.16 -7.49 25.16
CA LYS A 38 10.17 -8.38 24.53
C LYS A 38 9.82 -7.98 23.10
N PHE A 39 9.59 -6.69 22.85
CA PHE A 39 9.11 -6.21 21.55
C PHE A 39 10.26 -5.96 20.57
N GLU A 40 11.41 -5.53 21.07
CA GLU A 40 12.53 -5.08 20.23
C GLU A 40 13.49 -6.21 19.85
N TYR A 41 13.52 -7.33 20.56
CA TYR A 41 14.48 -8.41 20.27
C TYR A 41 13.85 -9.80 20.28
N ILE A 42 12.97 -10.06 21.25
CA ILE A 42 12.38 -11.40 21.41
C ILE A 42 11.28 -11.64 20.36
N ALA A 43 10.39 -10.67 20.15
CA ALA A 43 9.24 -10.79 19.25
C ALA A 43 9.65 -11.11 17.80
N TYR A 44 10.80 -10.63 17.35
CA TYR A 44 11.32 -10.97 16.01
C TYR A 44 11.67 -12.45 15.85
N GLY A 45 11.93 -13.15 16.96
CA GLY A 45 12.15 -14.59 17.01
C GLY A 45 10.88 -15.42 17.25
N PHE A 46 9.72 -14.80 17.46
CA PHE A 46 8.42 -15.47 17.61
C PHE A 46 7.82 -15.80 16.25
N ASN A 47 8.52 -16.68 15.54
CA ASN A 47 8.16 -17.16 14.23
C ASN A 47 8.43 -18.67 14.17
N LEU A 48 7.96 -19.33 13.10
CA LEU A 48 8.22 -20.75 12.88
C LEU A 48 9.39 -20.98 11.87
N LEU A 49 10.17 -19.93 11.56
CA LEU A 49 11.06 -19.87 10.36
C LEU A 49 12.27 -20.75 10.58
N GLY A 50 12.79 -20.65 11.79
CA GLY A 50 13.71 -21.61 12.38
C GLY A 50 13.05 -22.41 13.48
N ASP A 51 13.90 -23.07 14.26
CA ASP A 51 13.48 -23.93 15.37
C ASP A 51 13.37 -23.17 16.70
N ASN A 52 13.21 -21.84 16.64
CA ASN A 52 13.20 -20.91 17.78
C ASN A 52 12.25 -21.36 18.91
N LEU A 53 11.10 -21.90 18.52
CA LEU A 53 10.02 -22.35 19.41
C LEU A 53 9.70 -23.85 19.19
N VAL A 54 10.72 -24.65 18.87
CA VAL A 54 10.61 -26.11 18.68
C VAL A 54 11.48 -26.82 19.72
N SER A 55 11.03 -27.98 20.23
CA SER A 55 11.78 -28.78 21.19
C SER A 55 11.95 -30.23 20.70
N PRO A 56 13.20 -30.76 20.63
CA PRO A 56 14.45 -30.00 20.77
C PRO A 56 14.66 -29.07 19.57
N ALA A 57 15.28 -27.92 19.80
CA ALA A 57 15.72 -27.05 18.70
C ALA A 57 16.85 -27.76 17.93
N SER A 58 16.74 -27.85 16.60
CA SER A 58 17.73 -28.52 15.75
C SER A 58 18.59 -27.56 14.93
N ARG A 59 18.25 -26.26 14.93
CA ARG A 59 18.89 -25.21 14.14
C ARG A 59 19.07 -23.94 14.98
N PRO A 60 20.01 -23.05 14.59
CA PRO A 60 20.10 -21.72 15.16
C PRO A 60 18.78 -20.94 15.03
N PRO A 61 18.53 -19.97 15.93
CA PRO A 61 17.36 -19.11 15.82
C PRO A 61 17.36 -18.27 14.54
N GLU A 62 16.18 -18.15 13.91
CA GLU A 62 15.94 -17.27 12.77
C GLU A 62 15.11 -16.05 13.22
N PHE A 63 15.55 -14.84 12.89
CA PHE A 63 14.88 -13.61 13.30
C PHE A 63 14.29 -12.88 12.10
N ARG A 64 13.05 -12.41 12.21
CA ARG A 64 12.46 -11.43 11.26
C ARG A 64 12.89 -10.00 11.61
N MET A 65 14.19 -9.82 11.80
CA MET A 65 14.82 -8.52 11.91
C MET A 65 15.51 -8.28 10.57
N TYR A 66 15.46 -7.06 10.02
CA TYR A 66 16.10 -6.73 8.73
C TYR A 66 16.83 -5.40 8.84
N ASN A 67 17.84 -5.16 8.01
CA ASN A 67 18.66 -3.93 8.04
C ASN A 67 19.32 -3.65 9.40
N TYR A 68 19.94 -4.68 10.00
CA TYR A 68 20.62 -4.63 11.28
C TYR A 68 22.13 -4.84 11.10
N ASN A 69 22.94 -4.42 12.08
CA ASN A 69 24.36 -4.72 12.09
C ASN A 69 24.67 -6.04 12.85
N GLN A 70 25.89 -6.54 12.76
CA GLN A 70 26.25 -7.81 13.41
C GLN A 70 26.13 -7.77 14.94
N ASP A 71 26.34 -6.62 15.58
CA ASP A 71 26.23 -6.46 17.02
C ASP A 71 24.76 -6.54 17.47
N ASP A 72 23.85 -5.95 16.71
CA ASP A 72 22.40 -6.03 16.95
C ASP A 72 21.94 -7.50 16.91
N LEU A 73 22.40 -8.27 15.91
CA LEU A 73 22.06 -9.69 15.80
C LEU A 73 22.67 -10.50 16.95
N ALA A 74 23.91 -10.21 17.33
CA ALA A 74 24.56 -10.89 18.45
C ALA A 74 23.80 -10.62 19.76
N PHE A 75 23.36 -9.39 19.97
CA PHE A 75 22.56 -9.01 21.13
C PHE A 75 21.17 -9.68 21.11
N ALA A 76 20.49 -9.68 19.96
CA ALA A 76 19.21 -10.37 19.78
C ALA A 76 19.32 -11.87 20.15
N ASN A 77 20.37 -12.54 19.67
CA ASN A 77 20.64 -13.94 20.01
C ASN A 77 20.84 -14.14 21.53
N GLN A 78 21.63 -13.28 22.18
CA GLN A 78 21.87 -13.39 23.63
C GLN A 78 20.57 -13.25 24.44
N ILE A 79 19.73 -12.27 24.10
CA ILE A 79 18.44 -12.07 24.76
C ILE A 79 17.51 -13.26 24.47
N PHE A 80 17.48 -13.74 23.23
CA PHE A 80 16.65 -14.88 22.85
C PHE A 80 17.09 -16.17 23.54
N ASP A 81 18.38 -16.39 23.77
CA ASP A 81 18.89 -17.53 24.54
C ASP A 81 18.42 -17.51 26.00
N VAL A 82 18.33 -16.32 26.60
CA VAL A 82 17.76 -16.16 27.95
C VAL A 82 16.27 -16.49 27.93
N PHE A 83 15.53 -15.96 26.94
CA PHE A 83 14.12 -16.28 26.75
C PHE A 83 13.89 -17.79 26.56
N ARG A 84 14.71 -18.42 25.72
CA ARG A 84 14.63 -19.84 25.40
C ARG A 84 14.80 -20.72 26.64
N LYS A 85 15.79 -20.40 27.47
CA LYS A 85 16.01 -21.10 28.75
C LYS A 85 14.82 -20.97 29.69
N GLU A 86 14.13 -19.83 29.66
CA GLU A 86 12.97 -19.60 30.52
C GLU A 86 11.75 -20.38 30.02
N ILE A 87 11.43 -20.31 28.73
CA ILE A 87 10.28 -21.05 28.18
C ILE A 87 10.48 -22.59 28.23
N GLU A 88 11.72 -23.08 28.20
CA GLU A 88 12.03 -24.51 28.36
C GLU A 88 11.84 -25.03 29.80
N ARG A 89 11.82 -24.13 30.80
CA ARG A 89 11.54 -24.51 32.19
C ARG A 89 10.06 -24.71 32.47
N THR A 90 9.19 -24.12 31.65
CA THR A 90 7.75 -24.25 31.78
C THR A 90 7.19 -25.36 30.88
N GLN A 91 6.08 -25.96 31.30
CA GLN A 91 5.27 -26.85 30.47
C GLN A 91 4.14 -26.08 29.74
N GLU A 92 3.92 -24.81 30.11
CA GLU A 92 2.90 -23.97 29.52
C GLU A 92 3.31 -23.49 28.13
N GLY A 93 2.33 -23.33 27.23
CA GLY A 93 2.55 -22.92 25.85
C GLY A 93 3.09 -24.01 24.91
N TRP A 94 3.65 -25.10 25.44
CA TRP A 94 4.13 -26.23 24.65
C TRP A 94 2.99 -27.13 24.17
N VAL A 95 3.05 -27.50 22.89
CA VAL A 95 2.11 -28.45 22.27
C VAL A 95 2.86 -29.61 21.63
N GLU A 96 2.40 -30.82 21.89
CA GLU A 96 2.91 -32.04 21.28
C GLU A 96 2.32 -32.20 19.87
N ILE A 97 3.19 -32.38 18.88
CA ILE A 97 2.80 -32.56 17.48
C ILE A 97 2.64 -34.06 17.20
N VAL A 98 1.41 -34.51 16.95
CA VAL A 98 1.08 -35.92 16.71
C VAL A 98 0.65 -36.12 15.25
N PRO A 99 1.47 -36.78 14.41
CA PRO A 99 1.11 -37.08 13.03
C PRO A 99 -0.10 -38.02 12.94
N PHE A 100 -0.98 -37.81 11.97
CA PHE A 100 -2.06 -38.78 11.71
C PHE A 100 -1.56 -39.96 10.84
N PRO A 101 -1.62 -41.20 11.34
CA PRO A 101 -1.15 -42.36 10.57
C PRO A 101 -1.87 -42.50 9.23
N GLY A 102 -1.10 -42.56 8.14
CA GLY A 102 -1.64 -42.70 6.78
C GLY A 102 -2.18 -41.40 6.16
N ASN A 103 -2.12 -40.25 6.84
CA ASN A 103 -2.49 -38.95 6.25
C ASN A 103 -1.45 -37.87 6.58
N ASN A 104 -0.64 -37.51 5.58
CA ASN A 104 0.39 -36.47 5.73
C ASN A 104 -0.17 -35.04 5.68
N ASN A 105 -1.49 -34.87 5.51
CA ASN A 105 -2.12 -33.56 5.44
C ASN A 105 -2.76 -33.14 6.76
N ILE A 106 -2.83 -34.02 7.77
CA ILE A 106 -3.44 -33.71 9.06
C ILE A 106 -2.43 -33.98 10.16
N VAL A 107 -2.32 -33.02 11.08
CA VAL A 107 -1.50 -33.13 12.28
C VAL A 107 -2.35 -32.72 13.47
N PHE A 108 -2.27 -33.49 14.55
CA PHE A 108 -2.94 -33.18 15.81
C PHE A 108 -1.97 -32.41 16.71
N LEU A 109 -2.50 -31.39 17.38
CA LEU A 109 -1.80 -30.59 18.38
C LEU A 109 -2.35 -31.03 19.73
N LYS A 110 -1.53 -31.63 20.58
CA LYS A 110 -1.93 -32.08 21.91
C LYS A 110 -1.35 -31.14 22.96
N GLY A 111 -2.24 -30.45 23.66
CA GLY A 111 -1.92 -29.60 24.79
C GLY A 111 -2.04 -30.34 26.13
N PRO A 112 -1.80 -29.63 27.25
CA PRO A 112 -1.96 -30.18 28.59
C PRO A 112 -3.42 -30.56 28.90
N ASN A 113 -3.61 -31.45 29.88
CA ASN A 113 -4.91 -31.84 30.40
C ASN A 113 -5.92 -32.38 29.36
N GLY A 114 -5.42 -33.02 28.30
CA GLY A 114 -6.25 -33.62 27.26
C GLY A 114 -6.85 -32.62 26.26
N LYS A 115 -6.42 -31.35 26.31
CA LYS A 115 -6.74 -30.37 25.25
C LYS A 115 -6.08 -30.82 23.95
N PHE A 116 -6.80 -30.74 22.84
CA PHE A 116 -6.23 -31.00 21.53
C PHE A 116 -6.87 -30.11 20.48
N ASP A 117 -6.14 -29.90 19.39
CA ASP A 117 -6.61 -29.30 18.16
C ASP A 117 -5.99 -30.06 16.97
N TRP A 118 -6.30 -29.67 15.74
CA TRP A 118 -5.73 -30.26 14.54
C TRP A 118 -5.59 -29.20 13.45
N VAL A 119 -4.57 -29.39 12.62
CA VAL A 119 -4.28 -28.49 11.50
C VAL A 119 -4.22 -29.27 10.20
N VAL A 120 -4.71 -28.64 9.13
CA VAL A 120 -4.66 -29.20 7.78
C VAL A 120 -3.56 -28.50 6.98
N ARG A 121 -2.70 -29.29 6.35
CA ARG A 121 -1.65 -28.80 5.46
C ARG A 121 -2.24 -27.89 4.38
N ASN A 122 -1.64 -26.71 4.21
CA ASN A 122 -2.04 -25.68 3.25
C ASN A 122 -3.45 -25.10 3.45
N GLN A 123 -4.09 -25.28 4.61
CA GLN A 123 -5.30 -24.55 4.94
C GLN A 123 -5.00 -23.05 4.99
N ARG A 124 -5.97 -22.23 4.56
CA ARG A 124 -5.90 -20.77 4.57
C ARG A 124 -6.91 -20.24 5.58
N ASP A 125 -6.57 -19.13 6.21
CA ASP A 125 -7.44 -18.48 7.20
C ASP A 125 -8.73 -17.93 6.59
N ALA A 126 -8.68 -17.57 5.31
CA ALA A 126 -9.81 -17.04 4.56
C ALA A 126 -9.90 -17.63 3.15
N ALA A 127 -11.11 -17.63 2.60
CA ALA A 127 -11.35 -17.93 1.19
C ALA A 127 -10.75 -16.84 0.29
N PHE A 128 -10.22 -17.23 -0.88
CA PHE A 128 -9.71 -16.26 -1.85
C PHE A 128 -10.87 -15.50 -2.52
N SER A 129 -10.87 -14.18 -2.41
CA SER A 129 -11.91 -13.32 -2.99
C SER A 129 -11.67 -12.92 -4.45
N GLY A 130 -10.45 -13.09 -4.98
CA GLY A 130 -10.10 -12.85 -6.40
C GLY A 130 -10.21 -11.41 -6.91
N ASN A 131 -10.96 -10.54 -6.24
CA ASN A 131 -11.16 -9.16 -6.59
C ASN A 131 -11.07 -8.29 -5.32
N PRO A 132 -9.93 -7.61 -5.09
CA PRO A 132 -9.75 -6.77 -3.90
C PRO A 132 -10.61 -5.50 -3.91
N TYR A 133 -11.32 -5.22 -5.02
CA TYR A 133 -12.11 -3.99 -5.21
C TYR A 133 -13.61 -4.22 -5.07
N TYR A 134 -14.05 -5.47 -4.87
CA TYR A 134 -15.43 -5.78 -4.56
C TYR A 134 -15.79 -5.22 -3.16
N PRO A 135 -16.99 -4.63 -2.95
CA PRO A 135 -18.14 -4.55 -3.86
C PRO A 135 -18.17 -3.35 -4.80
N ILE A 136 -17.18 -2.44 -4.74
CA ILE A 136 -17.20 -1.19 -5.52
C ILE A 136 -17.10 -1.48 -7.02
N LEU A 137 -16.12 -2.30 -7.42
CA LEU A 137 -15.92 -2.75 -8.80
C LEU A 137 -16.05 -4.28 -8.87
N ARG A 138 -16.86 -4.78 -9.79
CA ARG A 138 -16.95 -6.22 -10.12
C ARG A 138 -15.81 -6.62 -11.06
N SER A 139 -15.52 -7.92 -11.13
CA SER A 139 -14.39 -8.42 -11.93
C SER A 139 -14.52 -8.12 -13.43
N ASP A 140 -15.74 -8.07 -13.97
CA ASP A 140 -16.04 -7.72 -15.37
C ASP A 140 -16.03 -6.19 -15.64
N GLU A 141 -15.92 -5.39 -14.57
CA GLU A 141 -15.82 -3.94 -14.60
C GLU A 141 -14.38 -3.44 -14.45
N LEU A 142 -13.42 -4.35 -14.26
CA LEU A 142 -12.01 -4.02 -14.30
C LEU A 142 -11.50 -4.00 -15.74
N PRO A 143 -10.65 -3.02 -16.12
CA PRO A 143 -9.96 -3.03 -17.40
C PRO A 143 -9.15 -4.33 -17.57
N THR A 144 -9.09 -4.91 -18.76
CA THR A 144 -8.42 -6.21 -18.96
C THR A 144 -6.91 -6.16 -18.76
N ALA A 145 -6.31 -4.98 -18.91
CA ALA A 145 -4.91 -4.73 -18.59
C ALA A 145 -4.63 -4.69 -17.08
N MET A 146 -5.65 -4.42 -16.26
CA MET A 146 -5.53 -4.55 -14.81
C MET A 146 -5.72 -6.02 -14.41
N LYS A 147 -4.66 -6.65 -13.89
CA LYS A 147 -4.71 -8.02 -13.36
C LYS A 147 -4.40 -8.01 -11.86
N PRO A 148 -5.22 -7.36 -11.03
CA PRO A 148 -4.89 -7.03 -9.64
C PRO A 148 -4.67 -8.26 -8.74
N SER A 149 -5.19 -9.41 -9.16
CA SER A 149 -5.20 -10.62 -8.34
C SER A 149 -4.41 -11.78 -8.91
N ALA A 150 -3.81 -11.68 -10.10
CA ALA A 150 -3.07 -12.81 -10.68
C ALA A 150 -1.91 -13.27 -9.78
N PHE A 151 -1.16 -12.30 -9.25
CA PHE A 151 -0.08 -12.58 -8.32
C PHE A 151 -0.59 -13.09 -6.96
N LYS A 152 -1.63 -12.45 -6.41
CA LYS A 152 -2.25 -12.90 -5.14
C LYS A 152 -2.85 -14.30 -5.27
N ALA A 153 -3.46 -14.64 -6.41
CA ALA A 153 -3.97 -15.96 -6.70
C ALA A 153 -2.83 -16.99 -6.76
N HIS A 154 -1.73 -16.65 -7.44
CA HIS A 154 -0.53 -17.50 -7.46
C HIS A 154 -0.05 -17.80 -6.04
N LEU A 155 0.12 -16.77 -5.19
CA LEU A 155 0.51 -16.95 -3.79
C LEU A 155 -0.51 -17.78 -3.01
N TYR A 156 -1.80 -17.52 -3.18
CA TYR A 156 -2.87 -18.22 -2.45
C TYR A 156 -2.91 -19.72 -2.77
N PHE A 157 -2.87 -20.08 -4.05
CA PHE A 157 -2.99 -21.47 -4.51
C PHE A 157 -1.66 -22.23 -4.56
N MET A 158 -0.54 -21.57 -4.31
CA MET A 158 0.76 -22.22 -4.22
C MET A 158 0.80 -23.18 -3.01
N THR A 159 1.09 -24.45 -3.28
CA THR A 159 1.18 -25.50 -2.27
C THR A 159 2.63 -25.86 -1.97
N GLY A 160 2.91 -26.28 -0.72
CA GLY A 160 4.26 -26.74 -0.34
C GLY A 160 5.27 -25.60 -0.17
N GLU A 161 4.86 -24.37 -0.44
CA GLU A 161 5.58 -23.17 -0.05
C GLU A 161 4.94 -22.56 1.18
N TRP A 162 5.81 -22.04 2.01
CA TRP A 162 5.43 -21.38 3.24
C TRP A 162 5.60 -19.88 3.04
N TYR A 163 4.49 -19.15 3.11
CA TYR A 163 4.40 -17.75 2.70
C TYR A 163 5.34 -16.84 3.51
N GLU A 164 5.37 -16.99 4.83
CA GLU A 164 6.24 -16.22 5.72
C GLU A 164 7.72 -16.50 5.45
N ARG A 165 8.07 -17.72 5.07
CA ARG A 165 9.44 -18.07 4.64
C ARG A 165 9.79 -17.44 3.30
N LEU A 166 8.82 -17.37 2.38
CA LEU A 166 9.00 -16.68 1.10
C LEU A 166 9.20 -15.17 1.32
N GLU A 167 8.39 -14.53 2.16
CA GLU A 167 8.57 -13.12 2.56
C GLU A 167 9.96 -12.89 3.16
N HIS A 168 10.34 -13.73 4.12
CA HIS A 168 11.63 -13.64 4.77
C HIS A 168 12.79 -13.78 3.78
N SER A 169 12.76 -14.79 2.91
CA SER A 169 13.81 -14.98 1.89
C SER A 169 13.88 -13.81 0.91
N ALA A 170 12.73 -13.29 0.50
CA ALA A 170 12.64 -12.19 -0.45
C ALA A 170 13.19 -10.87 0.11
N GLU A 171 12.92 -10.61 1.39
CA GLU A 171 13.41 -9.43 2.10
C GLU A 171 14.88 -9.55 2.49
N THR A 172 15.33 -10.71 2.98
CA THR A 172 16.76 -10.96 3.22
C THR A 172 17.58 -10.73 1.96
N ARG A 173 17.16 -11.30 0.82
CA ARG A 173 17.85 -11.07 -0.47
C ARG A 173 17.91 -9.59 -0.86
N HIS A 174 16.87 -8.81 -0.56
CA HIS A 174 16.87 -7.37 -0.86
C HIS A 174 18.04 -6.65 -0.21
N TYR A 175 18.25 -6.89 1.08
CA TYR A 175 19.33 -6.25 1.82
C TYR A 175 20.70 -6.85 1.47
N GLU A 176 20.79 -8.17 1.21
CA GLU A 176 22.03 -8.80 0.73
C GLU A 176 22.49 -8.27 -0.64
N GLU A 177 21.55 -7.91 -1.52
CA GLU A 177 21.83 -7.30 -2.83
C GLU A 177 22.12 -5.80 -2.77
N GLY A 178 22.28 -5.23 -1.56
CA GLY A 178 22.60 -3.81 -1.35
C GLY A 178 21.37 -2.89 -1.30
N GLY A 179 20.16 -3.45 -1.20
CA GLY A 179 18.96 -2.69 -0.91
C GLY A 179 18.99 -2.04 0.47
N SER A 180 18.21 -0.98 0.65
CA SER A 180 18.04 -0.27 1.91
C SER A 180 16.55 -0.04 2.20
N THR A 181 16.24 0.48 3.38
CA THR A 181 14.87 0.89 3.74
C THR A 181 14.34 1.97 2.81
N ALA A 182 15.21 2.82 2.25
CA ALA A 182 14.83 3.85 1.28
C ALA A 182 14.49 3.26 -0.09
N THR A 183 15.11 2.13 -0.48
CA THR A 183 14.87 1.46 -1.77
C THR A 183 13.93 0.27 -1.65
N TRP A 184 13.24 0.11 -0.51
CA TRP A 184 12.36 -1.03 -0.24
C TRP A 184 11.11 -0.96 -1.14
N PRO A 185 10.90 -1.93 -2.05
CA PRO A 185 9.95 -1.78 -3.15
C PRO A 185 8.54 -2.30 -2.83
N GLY A 186 8.29 -2.80 -1.63
CA GLY A 186 7.06 -3.52 -1.29
C GLY A 186 7.17 -5.04 -1.41
N TYR A 187 6.49 -5.77 -0.52
CA TYR A 187 6.48 -7.24 -0.52
C TYR A 187 6.03 -7.83 -1.86
N THR A 188 5.04 -7.25 -2.54
CA THR A 188 4.60 -7.74 -3.86
C THR A 188 5.78 -7.89 -4.83
N LYS A 189 6.64 -6.87 -4.94
CA LYS A 189 7.79 -6.88 -5.85
C LYS A 189 8.91 -7.79 -5.35
N LEU A 190 9.18 -7.77 -4.05
CA LEU A 190 10.16 -8.66 -3.41
C LEU A 190 9.82 -10.12 -3.69
N LEU A 191 8.58 -10.52 -3.40
CA LEU A 191 8.09 -11.89 -3.60
C LEU A 191 8.10 -12.29 -5.08
N GLN A 192 7.72 -11.40 -6.00
CA GLN A 192 7.83 -11.68 -7.43
C GLN A 192 9.28 -11.91 -7.87
N ARG A 193 10.22 -11.09 -7.39
CA ARG A 193 11.66 -11.28 -7.66
C ARG A 193 12.15 -12.61 -7.10
N GLU A 194 11.75 -12.94 -5.87
CA GLU A 194 12.12 -14.20 -5.20
C GLU A 194 11.64 -15.43 -5.97
N LEU A 195 10.37 -15.41 -6.38
CA LEU A 195 9.77 -16.52 -7.12
C LEU A 195 10.40 -16.71 -8.50
N VAL A 196 10.78 -15.62 -9.18
CA VAL A 196 11.48 -15.69 -10.48
C VAL A 196 12.92 -16.20 -10.30
N ALA A 197 13.66 -15.64 -9.34
CA ALA A 197 15.09 -15.90 -9.20
C ALA A 197 15.40 -17.27 -8.58
N ALA A 198 14.72 -17.64 -7.49
CA ALA A 198 15.06 -18.82 -6.69
C ALA A 198 14.14 -20.02 -6.92
N ARG A 199 12.85 -19.78 -7.19
CA ARG A 199 11.83 -20.86 -7.24
C ARG A 199 11.46 -21.27 -8.67
N ARG A 200 11.63 -20.37 -9.65
CA ARG A 200 11.37 -20.56 -11.10
C ARG A 200 9.97 -21.11 -11.44
N ASN A 201 9.01 -20.97 -10.54
CA ASN A 201 7.64 -21.48 -10.67
C ASN A 201 6.62 -20.35 -10.98
N TYR A 202 7.04 -19.09 -10.92
CA TYR A 202 6.22 -17.94 -11.27
C TYR A 202 6.60 -17.39 -12.64
N GLN A 203 5.64 -17.40 -13.56
CA GLN A 203 5.73 -16.66 -14.82
C GLN A 203 4.95 -15.37 -14.68
N ARG A 204 5.63 -14.24 -14.89
CA ARG A 204 4.96 -12.93 -14.87
C ARG A 204 3.88 -12.91 -15.96
N PRO A 205 2.63 -12.55 -15.64
CA PRO A 205 1.59 -12.41 -16.63
C PRO A 205 2.02 -11.42 -17.72
N THR A 206 1.76 -11.76 -18.98
CA THR A 206 1.92 -10.81 -20.07
C THR A 206 0.78 -9.79 -20.06
N SER A 207 1.13 -8.53 -20.26
CA SER A 207 0.15 -7.46 -20.46
C SER A 207 -0.52 -7.64 -21.83
N PRO A 208 -1.86 -7.53 -21.92
CA PRO A 208 -2.54 -7.48 -23.20
C PRO A 208 -2.01 -6.31 -24.04
N LYS A 209 -1.94 -6.50 -25.35
CA LYS A 209 -1.35 -5.52 -26.27
C LYS A 209 -2.39 -4.92 -27.21
N GLY A 210 -2.39 -3.60 -27.34
CA GLY A 210 -3.28 -2.84 -28.24
C GLY A 210 -2.63 -2.41 -29.55
N GLY A 211 -3.44 -2.08 -30.56
CA GLY A 211 -2.97 -1.39 -31.76
C GLY A 211 -2.61 0.06 -31.46
N GLN A 212 -1.77 0.69 -32.29
CA GLN A 212 -1.38 2.09 -32.10
C GLN A 212 -2.49 3.05 -32.52
N VAL A 213 -2.78 4.06 -31.70
CA VAL A 213 -3.79 5.09 -31.97
C VAL A 213 -3.19 6.48 -31.76
N GLY A 214 -3.48 7.41 -32.68
CA GLY A 214 -2.79 8.70 -32.79
C GLY A 214 -3.03 9.71 -31.67
N ASN A 215 -3.99 9.49 -30.76
CA ASN A 215 -4.23 10.33 -29.58
C ASN A 215 -3.42 9.90 -28.35
N PHE A 216 -2.57 8.88 -28.47
CA PHE A 216 -1.62 8.46 -27.44
C PHE A 216 -0.19 8.77 -27.88
N VAL A 217 0.63 9.26 -26.96
CA VAL A 217 2.05 9.52 -27.15
C VAL A 217 2.83 8.21 -26.86
N PRO A 218 3.73 7.77 -27.76
CA PRO A 218 4.50 6.54 -27.57
C PRO A 218 5.75 6.75 -26.70
N HIS A 219 5.98 5.84 -25.75
CA HIS A 219 7.14 5.80 -24.85
C HIS A 219 7.80 4.43 -24.94
N ARG A 220 9.05 4.38 -25.42
CA ARG A 220 9.84 3.14 -25.47
C ARG A 220 10.45 2.88 -24.09
N LEU A 221 9.95 1.87 -23.39
CA LEU A 221 10.45 1.37 -22.12
C LEU A 221 11.22 0.06 -22.34
N ASP A 222 11.89 -0.44 -21.30
CA ASP A 222 12.74 -1.63 -21.38
C ASP A 222 11.96 -2.88 -21.85
N GLY A 223 12.04 -3.16 -23.15
CA GLY A 223 11.41 -4.33 -23.78
C GLY A 223 9.96 -4.14 -24.26
N TYR A 224 9.37 -2.94 -24.16
CA TYR A 224 8.03 -2.68 -24.68
C TYR A 224 7.78 -1.19 -25.03
N CYS A 225 6.77 -0.93 -25.85
CA CYS A 225 6.29 0.43 -26.13
C CYS A 225 5.00 0.68 -25.34
N LEU A 226 5.02 1.67 -24.46
CA LEU A 226 3.86 2.14 -23.70
C LEU A 226 3.23 3.31 -24.45
N MET A 227 1.93 3.25 -24.69
CA MET A 227 1.16 4.33 -25.30
C MET A 227 0.46 5.08 -24.16
N VAL A 228 0.62 6.40 -24.06
CA VAL A 228 0.09 7.20 -22.94
C VAL A 228 -0.75 8.37 -23.45
N SER A 229 -1.97 8.52 -22.93
CA SER A 229 -2.84 9.64 -23.28
C SER A 229 -2.41 10.94 -22.57
N PRO A 230 -2.82 12.11 -23.07
CA PRO A 230 -2.94 13.31 -22.24
C PRO A 230 -3.82 13.06 -21.00
N LEU A 231 -3.84 14.00 -20.05
CA LEU A 231 -4.77 13.97 -18.93
C LEU A 231 -6.21 13.93 -19.44
N VAL A 232 -7.02 13.07 -18.82
CA VAL A 232 -8.46 13.03 -19.10
C VAL A 232 -9.07 14.35 -18.67
N THR A 233 -9.77 14.99 -19.60
CA THR A 233 -10.40 16.29 -19.38
C THR A 233 -11.71 16.15 -18.60
N ILE A 234 -12.14 17.24 -17.95
CA ILE A 234 -13.45 17.36 -17.30
C ILE A 234 -14.55 16.98 -18.28
N ARG A 235 -14.51 17.49 -19.52
CA ARG A 235 -15.48 17.20 -20.57
C ARG A 235 -15.55 15.71 -20.91
N GLU A 236 -14.41 15.05 -21.10
CA GLU A 236 -14.37 13.61 -21.41
C GLU A 236 -14.93 12.78 -20.26
N PHE A 237 -14.55 13.09 -19.02
CA PHE A 237 -15.04 12.37 -17.84
C PHE A 237 -16.55 12.55 -17.65
N TRP A 238 -17.07 13.78 -17.74
CA TRP A 238 -18.51 14.01 -17.59
C TRP A 238 -19.32 13.36 -18.71
N HIS A 239 -18.79 13.32 -19.93
CA HIS A 239 -19.43 12.56 -21.01
C HIS A 239 -19.57 11.07 -20.65
N PHE A 240 -18.51 10.44 -20.13
CA PHE A 240 -18.59 9.07 -19.60
C PHE A 240 -19.60 8.97 -18.44
N PHE A 241 -19.50 9.87 -17.48
CA PHE A 241 -20.25 9.82 -16.23
C PHE A 241 -21.76 9.94 -16.48
N GLU A 242 -22.16 10.84 -17.39
CA GLU A 242 -23.57 11.04 -17.74
C GLU A 242 -24.16 9.90 -18.58
N ASN A 243 -23.32 9.17 -19.33
CA ASN A 243 -23.72 8.12 -20.26
C ASN A 243 -23.38 6.70 -19.76
N SER A 244 -23.17 6.52 -18.45
CA SER A 244 -22.88 5.21 -17.85
C SER A 244 -23.66 4.97 -16.57
N ASP A 245 -23.94 3.68 -16.30
CA ASP A 245 -24.59 3.24 -15.05
C ASP A 245 -23.74 3.56 -13.80
N TRP A 246 -22.45 3.83 -13.97
CA TRP A 246 -21.52 4.18 -12.90
C TRP A 246 -22.00 5.36 -12.06
N ARG A 247 -22.61 6.38 -12.69
CA ARG A 247 -23.15 7.56 -12.00
C ARG A 247 -24.17 7.21 -10.94
N ASN A 248 -25.04 6.25 -11.23
CA ASN A 248 -26.14 5.87 -10.33
C ASN A 248 -25.67 4.88 -9.27
N ASP A 249 -24.81 3.93 -9.64
CA ASP A 249 -24.50 2.79 -8.78
C ASP A 249 -23.38 3.06 -7.77
N ARG A 250 -22.43 3.96 -8.08
CA ARG A 250 -21.15 4.06 -7.31
C ARG A 250 -21.34 4.29 -5.82
N ILE A 251 -22.29 5.14 -5.43
CA ILE A 251 -22.53 5.48 -4.02
C ILE A 251 -23.19 4.32 -3.29
N GLU A 252 -24.19 3.69 -3.91
CA GLU A 252 -24.89 2.54 -3.36
C GLU A 252 -23.91 1.37 -3.14
N ARG A 253 -23.04 1.08 -4.11
CA ARG A 253 -22.04 0.02 -3.99
C ARG A 253 -21.04 0.26 -2.86
N SER A 254 -20.73 1.51 -2.56
CA SER A 254 -19.82 1.87 -1.46
C SER A 254 -20.51 1.92 -0.08
N SER A 255 -21.85 1.77 -0.01
CA SER A 255 -22.63 1.97 1.22
C SER A 255 -22.30 0.97 2.34
N ASN A 256 -21.93 -0.26 1.98
CA ASN A 256 -21.55 -1.35 2.88
C ASN A 256 -20.03 -1.50 3.05
N CYS A 257 -19.24 -0.60 2.48
CA CYS A 257 -17.80 -0.56 2.67
C CYS A 257 -17.44 0.23 3.94
N SER A 258 -16.27 -0.05 4.51
CA SER A 258 -15.70 0.72 5.62
C SER A 258 -15.47 2.20 5.26
N SER A 259 -15.32 2.50 3.97
CA SER A 259 -15.18 3.87 3.44
C SER A 259 -16.10 4.08 2.24
N LYS A 260 -16.91 5.14 2.29
CA LYS A 260 -17.83 5.52 1.22
C LYS A 260 -17.11 6.34 0.16
N LEU A 261 -17.49 6.16 -1.11
CA LEU A 261 -17.00 7.01 -2.18
C LEU A 261 -17.50 8.44 -2.00
N GLU A 262 -16.66 9.42 -2.30
CA GLU A 262 -17.04 10.83 -2.29
C GLU A 262 -18.13 11.09 -3.35
N ALA A 263 -19.29 11.59 -2.90
CA ALA A 263 -20.46 11.77 -3.75
C ALA A 263 -20.38 12.99 -4.67
N ASP A 264 -19.84 14.09 -4.17
CA ASP A 264 -19.84 15.39 -4.83
C ASP A 264 -18.60 15.58 -5.71
N LEU A 265 -18.59 14.91 -6.86
CA LEU A 265 -17.58 15.14 -7.90
C LEU A 265 -17.72 16.51 -8.56
N SER A 266 -18.89 17.14 -8.47
CA SER A 266 -19.16 18.47 -9.04
C SER A 266 -18.29 19.56 -8.40
N ALA A 267 -18.12 19.52 -7.09
CA ALA A 267 -17.35 20.52 -6.35
C ALA A 267 -15.86 20.58 -6.70
N VAL A 268 -15.30 19.59 -7.40
CA VAL A 268 -13.90 19.60 -7.85
C VAL A 268 -13.75 19.68 -9.36
N ASN A 269 -14.85 19.84 -10.12
CA ASN A 269 -14.79 19.85 -11.59
C ASN A 269 -15.67 20.94 -12.24
N LEU A 270 -16.90 21.18 -11.78
CA LEU A 270 -17.85 22.03 -12.50
C LEU A 270 -17.60 23.54 -12.37
N HIS A 271 -16.54 23.93 -11.67
CA HIS A 271 -16.12 25.33 -11.49
C HIS A 271 -14.84 25.68 -12.25
N ASP A 272 -14.40 24.77 -13.11
CA ASP A 272 -13.24 24.87 -13.99
C ASP A 272 -13.67 24.89 -15.47
N ASP A 273 -12.75 25.29 -16.35
CA ASP A 273 -12.90 25.10 -17.80
C ASP A 273 -12.95 23.59 -18.13
N ASP A 274 -13.85 23.18 -19.02
CA ASP A 274 -14.13 21.76 -19.29
C ASP A 274 -12.99 21.04 -20.05
N LEU A 275 -12.03 21.80 -20.60
CA LEU A 275 -10.81 21.28 -21.22
C LEU A 275 -9.70 21.01 -20.21
N LEU A 276 -9.83 21.45 -18.96
CA LEU A 276 -8.84 21.18 -17.92
C LEU A 276 -8.93 19.74 -17.43
N PRO A 277 -7.87 19.22 -16.77
CA PRO A 277 -7.87 17.87 -16.20
C PRO A 277 -9.00 17.66 -15.20
N THR A 278 -9.67 16.52 -15.27
CA THR A 278 -10.66 16.15 -14.26
C THR A 278 -9.99 15.78 -12.93
N SER A 279 -10.69 15.98 -11.82
CA SER A 279 -10.33 15.46 -10.49
C SER A 279 -11.40 14.49 -10.00
N VAL A 280 -11.00 13.26 -9.69
CA VAL A 280 -11.94 12.16 -9.35
C VAL A 280 -11.37 11.23 -8.30
N THR A 281 -12.18 10.28 -7.80
CA THR A 281 -11.64 9.18 -6.97
C THR A 281 -10.89 8.17 -7.84
N TRP A 282 -10.02 7.35 -7.25
CA TRP A 282 -9.30 6.31 -7.99
C TRP A 282 -10.26 5.30 -8.65
N PHE A 283 -11.36 4.96 -7.96
CA PHE A 283 -12.36 4.04 -8.49
C PHE A 283 -13.08 4.60 -9.72
N ASP A 284 -13.32 5.92 -9.76
CA ASP A 284 -13.90 6.59 -10.93
C ASP A 284 -12.95 6.54 -12.13
N ALA A 285 -11.65 6.71 -11.90
CA ALA A 285 -10.63 6.62 -12.94
C ALA A 285 -10.57 5.21 -13.55
N VAL A 286 -10.62 4.16 -12.71
CA VAL A 286 -10.67 2.78 -13.18
C VAL A 286 -11.96 2.45 -13.95
N ALA A 287 -13.10 2.95 -13.47
CA ALA A 287 -14.37 2.79 -14.18
C ALA A 287 -14.33 3.46 -15.57
N PHE A 288 -13.70 4.64 -15.66
CA PHE A 288 -13.46 5.31 -16.94
C PHE A 288 -12.55 4.48 -17.86
N CYS A 289 -11.43 3.93 -17.35
CA CYS A 289 -10.56 3.04 -18.14
C CYS A 289 -11.36 1.88 -18.75
N ARG A 290 -12.24 1.23 -17.96
CA ARG A 290 -13.06 0.13 -18.47
C ARG A 290 -14.08 0.58 -19.51
N HIS A 291 -14.70 1.73 -19.31
CA HIS A 291 -15.62 2.30 -20.29
C HIS A 291 -14.92 2.59 -21.62
N TYR A 292 -13.74 3.22 -21.55
CA TYR A 292 -12.90 3.51 -22.72
C TYR A 292 -12.46 2.23 -23.45
N GLU A 293 -12.04 1.20 -22.71
CA GLU A 293 -11.71 -0.11 -23.28
C GLU A 293 -12.91 -0.74 -24.00
N LYS A 294 -14.12 -0.69 -23.42
CA LYS A 294 -15.33 -1.22 -24.07
C LYS A 294 -15.66 -0.49 -25.37
N GLN A 295 -15.41 0.81 -25.45
CA GLN A 295 -15.68 1.62 -26.65
C GLN A 295 -14.63 1.41 -27.74
N THR A 296 -13.36 1.30 -27.38
CA THR A 296 -12.24 1.33 -28.32
C THR A 296 -11.62 -0.03 -28.61
N GLY A 297 -11.84 -1.02 -27.73
CA GLY A 297 -11.14 -2.30 -27.74
C GLY A 297 -9.67 -2.22 -27.28
N LEU A 298 -9.18 -1.03 -26.90
CA LEU A 298 -7.81 -0.86 -26.39
C LEU A 298 -7.73 -1.31 -24.94
N PRO A 299 -6.73 -2.13 -24.55
CA PRO A 299 -6.59 -2.62 -23.19
C PRO A 299 -5.95 -1.56 -22.30
N VAL A 300 -6.68 -0.47 -22.05
CA VAL A 300 -6.19 0.67 -21.28
C VAL A 300 -6.23 0.41 -19.78
N ARG A 301 -5.31 1.02 -19.05
CA ARG A 301 -5.25 1.06 -17.58
C ARG A 301 -4.65 2.39 -17.13
N LEU A 302 -4.51 2.56 -15.82
CA LEU A 302 -3.69 3.65 -15.25
C LEU A 302 -2.19 3.31 -15.41
N LEU A 303 -1.32 4.30 -15.21
CA LEU A 303 0.12 4.12 -15.23
C LEU A 303 0.61 3.37 -13.98
N GLU A 304 1.54 2.43 -14.13
CA GLU A 304 2.25 1.87 -12.99
C GLU A 304 3.25 2.90 -12.43
N VAL A 305 3.64 2.78 -11.15
CA VAL A 305 4.58 3.71 -10.50
C VAL A 305 5.89 3.82 -11.29
N GLU A 306 6.48 2.69 -11.67
CA GLU A 306 7.73 2.65 -12.43
C GLU A 306 7.59 3.24 -13.83
N GLU A 307 6.43 3.06 -14.47
CA GLU A 307 6.17 3.63 -15.79
C GLU A 307 6.08 5.14 -15.69
N TRP A 308 5.33 5.64 -14.71
CA TRP A 308 5.21 7.07 -14.46
C TRP A 308 6.58 7.69 -14.16
N GLN A 309 7.38 7.09 -13.28
CA GLN A 309 8.74 7.55 -12.95
C GLN A 309 9.68 7.61 -14.17
N LYS A 310 9.50 6.73 -15.16
CA LYS A 310 10.33 6.69 -16.37
C LYS A 310 9.92 7.72 -17.42
N ILE A 311 8.64 8.12 -17.44
CA ILE A 311 8.10 9.04 -18.46
C ILE A 311 7.86 10.45 -17.92
N SER A 312 7.86 10.64 -16.60
CA SER A 312 7.63 11.94 -16.00
C SER A 312 8.75 12.93 -16.38
N PRO A 313 8.43 14.23 -16.47
CA PRO A 313 9.44 15.26 -16.65
C PRO A 313 10.43 15.27 -15.48
N THR A 314 11.60 15.87 -15.68
CA THR A 314 12.52 16.13 -14.57
C THR A 314 11.81 16.98 -13.51
N PRO A 315 11.82 16.57 -12.22
CA PRO A 315 11.19 17.33 -11.16
C PRO A 315 11.76 18.75 -11.10
N LEU A 316 10.87 19.72 -10.89
CA LEU A 316 11.26 21.13 -10.73
C LEU A 316 11.81 21.39 -9.33
N TYR A 317 11.45 20.57 -8.34
CA TYR A 317 11.87 20.70 -6.95
C TYR A 317 12.37 19.37 -6.40
N ASN A 318 13.36 19.46 -5.51
CA ASN A 318 13.82 18.33 -4.70
C ASN A 318 13.55 18.68 -3.23
N LEU A 319 12.51 18.08 -2.64
CA LEU A 319 12.10 18.33 -1.25
C LEU A 319 13.08 17.72 -0.21
N ASN A 320 14.21 17.17 -0.62
CA ASN A 320 15.20 16.52 0.26
C ASN A 320 16.09 17.50 1.07
N HIS A 321 15.70 18.76 1.26
CA HIS A 321 16.42 19.67 2.14
C HIS A 321 15.63 19.97 3.40
N GLU A 322 16.22 19.54 4.52
CA GLU A 322 15.97 20.06 5.86
C GLU A 322 15.85 21.60 5.80
N SER A 323 14.89 22.14 6.55
CA SER A 323 14.43 23.54 6.61
C SER A 323 13.49 24.00 5.49
N LEU A 324 12.20 23.68 5.64
CA LEU A 324 11.15 24.68 5.38
C LEU A 324 11.25 25.71 6.52
N ASP A 325 12.21 26.63 6.43
CA ASP A 325 12.10 27.88 7.15
C ASP A 325 10.96 28.65 6.46
N GLU A 326 9.91 28.99 7.20
CA GLU A 326 8.64 29.58 6.69
C GLU A 326 8.81 30.98 6.06
N THR A 327 10.02 31.39 5.66
CA THR A 327 10.34 32.76 5.26
C THR A 327 11.14 32.93 3.97
N GLU A 328 11.51 31.88 3.23
CA GLU A 328 12.10 32.09 1.89
C GLU A 328 11.03 32.05 0.80
N GLU A 329 10.51 33.24 0.48
CA GLU A 329 9.92 33.57 -0.82
C GLU A 329 10.93 33.17 -1.90
N TYR A 330 10.72 32.02 -2.55
CA TYR A 330 11.51 31.63 -3.71
C TYR A 330 11.15 32.56 -4.88
N ASP A 331 12.03 33.53 -5.12
CA ASP A 331 11.97 34.46 -6.24
C ASP A 331 11.81 33.71 -7.57
N GLY A 332 10.64 33.87 -8.21
CA GLY A 332 10.49 33.67 -9.64
C GLY A 332 9.49 32.62 -10.13
N VAL A 333 8.77 31.91 -9.26
CA VAL A 333 7.63 31.06 -9.67
C VAL A 333 6.38 31.52 -8.93
N GLU A 334 5.50 32.26 -9.62
CA GLU A 334 4.14 32.47 -9.10
C GLU A 334 3.49 31.08 -8.94
N TRP A 335 3.24 30.68 -7.69
CA TRP A 335 2.47 29.48 -7.41
C TRP A 335 1.12 29.64 -8.09
N SER A 336 0.86 28.83 -9.12
CA SER A 336 -0.50 28.69 -9.63
C SER A 336 -1.29 27.92 -8.58
N ASP A 337 -1.77 28.64 -7.57
CA ASP A 337 -2.51 28.10 -6.44
C ASP A 337 -3.82 27.48 -6.93
N LEU A 338 -4.14 26.27 -6.45
CA LEU A 338 -5.54 25.84 -6.49
C LEU A 338 -6.36 26.84 -5.68
N THR A 339 -7.42 27.35 -6.29
CA THR A 339 -8.29 28.32 -5.61
C THR A 339 -9.41 27.59 -4.90
N TRP A 340 -9.38 27.60 -3.57
CA TRP A 340 -10.51 27.22 -2.75
C TRP A 340 -11.58 28.31 -2.71
N ALA A 341 -12.83 27.93 -2.92
CA ALA A 341 -13.97 28.82 -2.75
C ALA A 341 -15.07 28.11 -1.94
N VAL A 342 -15.46 28.71 -0.82
CA VAL A 342 -16.59 28.23 0.00
C VAL A 342 -17.86 28.94 -0.47
N THR A 343 -18.93 28.20 -0.75
CA THR A 343 -20.23 28.81 -1.06
C THR A 343 -21.02 28.94 0.25
N GLY A 344 -20.67 29.96 1.04
CA GLY A 344 -21.39 30.39 2.25
C GLY A 344 -21.72 31.88 2.16
N GLY A 345 -22.79 32.33 2.81
CA GLY A 345 -23.42 33.64 2.59
C GLY A 345 -22.58 34.91 2.85
N ASP A 346 -21.30 34.78 3.19
CA ASP A 346 -20.37 35.88 3.48
C ASP A 346 -19.18 36.00 2.51
N GLY A 347 -18.92 35.01 1.65
CA GLY A 347 -18.01 35.14 0.51
C GLY A 347 -16.53 35.39 0.82
N LEU A 348 -16.03 35.03 2.02
CA LEU A 348 -14.64 35.23 2.42
C LEU A 348 -13.84 33.91 2.51
N THR A 349 -12.57 33.94 2.07
CA THR A 349 -11.64 32.81 2.03
C THR A 349 -10.65 32.80 3.21
N GLY A 350 -10.36 31.61 3.75
CA GLY A 350 -9.10 31.23 4.44
C GLY A 350 -8.44 32.24 5.40
N GLY A 351 -8.80 32.18 6.69
CA GLY A 351 -8.06 32.75 7.83
C GLY A 351 -8.24 31.86 9.07
N GLU A 352 -7.95 32.34 10.29
CA GLU A 352 -8.27 31.67 11.59
C GLU A 352 -9.79 31.53 11.83
N THR A 353 -10.52 31.01 10.86
CA THR A 353 -11.96 30.81 10.94
C THR A 353 -12.26 29.32 10.80
N SER A 354 -13.40 28.91 11.36
CA SER A 354 -13.93 27.55 11.36
C SER A 354 -14.20 26.97 9.95
N HIS A 355 -13.89 27.73 8.89
CA HIS A 355 -14.04 27.39 7.47
C HIS A 355 -12.81 26.70 6.86
N ARG A 356 -11.74 26.50 7.65
CA ARG A 356 -10.49 25.83 7.23
C ARG A 356 -10.65 24.32 6.94
N TYR A 357 -11.74 23.73 7.41
CA TYR A 357 -12.03 22.30 7.25
C TYR A 357 -13.43 22.10 6.66
N PRO A 358 -13.58 21.41 5.52
CA PRO A 358 -14.89 21.22 4.86
C PRO A 358 -15.88 20.37 5.67
N GLU A 359 -15.42 19.70 6.73
CA GLU A 359 -16.25 18.88 7.63
C GLU A 359 -17.14 19.73 8.55
N THR A 360 -16.82 21.02 8.71
CA THR A 360 -17.54 21.96 9.60
C THR A 360 -18.45 22.94 8.86
N CYS A 361 -18.45 22.95 7.52
CA CYS A 361 -19.28 23.86 6.72
C CYS A 361 -20.49 23.15 6.11
N ALA A 362 -21.66 23.35 6.72
CA ALA A 362 -22.95 22.84 6.25
C ALA A 362 -23.36 23.35 4.83
N GLY A 363 -22.58 24.25 4.22
CA GLY A 363 -22.83 24.84 2.89
C GLY A 363 -21.95 24.36 1.73
N GLY A 364 -20.91 23.54 1.98
CA GLY A 364 -20.05 23.02 0.91
C GLY A 364 -19.14 24.06 0.25
N GLY A 365 -17.92 23.65 -0.09
CA GLY A 365 -16.95 24.45 -0.85
C GLY A 365 -16.51 23.70 -2.10
N PHE A 366 -16.16 24.46 -3.13
CA PHE A 366 -15.60 23.94 -4.37
C PHE A 366 -14.11 24.26 -4.46
N LEU A 367 -13.39 23.40 -5.16
CA LEU A 367 -11.98 23.52 -5.45
C LEU A 367 -11.82 23.65 -6.97
N ARG A 368 -11.20 24.75 -7.42
CA ARG A 368 -10.93 25.00 -8.84
C ARG A 368 -9.44 25.25 -9.07
N PHE A 369 -8.98 25.07 -10.30
CA PHE A 369 -7.67 25.51 -10.71
C PHE A 369 -7.54 27.04 -10.59
N GLY A 370 -6.31 27.50 -10.37
CA GLY A 370 -5.97 28.92 -10.44
C GLY A 370 -6.20 29.50 -11.84
N LYS A 371 -6.06 30.82 -11.98
CA LYS A 371 -6.33 31.53 -13.24
C LYS A 371 -5.47 31.05 -14.42
N GLU A 372 -4.24 30.63 -14.14
CA GLU A 372 -3.31 30.08 -15.13
C GLU A 372 -2.77 28.74 -14.61
N LEU A 373 -2.98 27.67 -15.37
CA LEU A 373 -2.47 26.35 -15.04
C LEU A 373 -1.10 26.19 -15.71
N ASN A 374 -0.07 25.91 -14.90
CA ASN A 374 1.27 25.69 -15.42
C ASN A 374 1.43 24.26 -15.94
N TRP A 375 2.14 24.14 -17.07
CA TRP A 375 2.40 22.86 -17.73
C TRP A 375 3.88 22.73 -18.10
N THR A 376 4.37 21.50 -18.10
CA THR A 376 5.65 21.11 -18.68
C THR A 376 5.45 19.91 -19.59
N GLU A 377 6.40 19.62 -20.47
CA GLU A 377 6.36 18.44 -21.32
C GLU A 377 7.50 17.48 -20.97
N ASN A 378 7.27 16.18 -21.09
CA ASN A 378 8.36 15.22 -21.06
C ASN A 378 9.12 15.19 -22.40
N HIS A 379 10.16 14.36 -22.48
CA HIS A 379 11.00 14.24 -23.69
C HIS A 379 10.24 13.83 -24.96
N GLN A 380 9.06 13.24 -24.85
CA GLN A 380 8.22 12.81 -25.98
C GLN A 380 7.09 13.82 -26.29
N GLY A 381 7.04 14.97 -25.62
CA GLY A 381 6.01 15.99 -25.82
C GLY A 381 4.67 15.68 -25.12
N LEU A 382 4.65 14.78 -24.13
CA LEU A 382 3.45 14.55 -23.31
C LEU A 382 3.36 15.65 -22.24
N PRO A 383 2.25 16.42 -22.18
CA PRO A 383 2.12 17.52 -21.23
C PRO A 383 1.76 17.02 -19.83
N PHE A 384 2.37 17.60 -18.80
CA PHE A 384 2.16 17.37 -17.36
C PHE A 384 1.83 18.68 -16.65
N VAL A 385 0.88 18.63 -15.73
CA VAL A 385 0.53 19.79 -14.88
C VAL A 385 1.61 19.99 -13.83
N THR A 386 2.16 21.19 -13.76
CA THR A 386 3.18 21.56 -12.77
C THR A 386 2.59 22.41 -11.66
N VAL A 387 1.71 21.78 -10.86
CA VAL A 387 1.13 22.37 -9.64
C VAL A 387 1.39 21.42 -8.47
N VAL A 388 1.87 21.94 -7.34
CA VAL A 388 2.18 21.12 -6.15
C VAL A 388 0.94 20.42 -5.60
N ASP A 389 -0.22 21.05 -5.70
CA ASP A 389 -1.48 20.51 -5.21
C ASP A 389 -2.22 19.61 -6.23
N PHE A 390 -1.59 19.29 -7.37
CA PHE A 390 -2.14 18.39 -8.38
C PHE A 390 -1.36 17.08 -8.45
N GLY A 391 -2.07 15.95 -8.46
CA GLY A 391 -1.47 14.64 -8.68
C GLY A 391 -2.18 13.82 -9.75
N GLU A 392 -1.57 12.69 -10.12
CA GLU A 392 -2.12 11.73 -11.07
C GLU A 392 -2.27 10.34 -10.44
N TRP A 393 -3.46 9.74 -10.50
CA TRP A 393 -3.69 8.39 -9.99
C TRP A 393 -2.89 7.33 -10.76
N LEU A 394 -2.34 6.36 -10.03
CA LEU A 394 -1.54 5.25 -10.57
C LEU A 394 -2.21 3.88 -10.35
N ASP A 395 -1.78 2.86 -11.10
CA ASP A 395 -2.37 1.50 -11.21
C ASP A 395 -2.08 0.58 -10.01
N VAL A 396 -2.23 1.09 -8.80
CA VAL A 396 -2.13 0.30 -7.56
C VAL A 396 -3.14 0.82 -6.55
N CYS A 397 -3.99 -0.06 -6.05
CA CYS A 397 -4.81 0.21 -4.87
C CYS A 397 -4.69 -0.96 -3.88
N THR A 398 -4.24 -0.65 -2.67
CA THR A 398 -4.07 -1.61 -1.56
C THR A 398 -4.78 -1.05 -0.34
N ASP A 399 -5.65 -1.85 0.28
CA ASP A 399 -6.37 -1.50 1.51
C ASP A 399 -7.13 -0.17 1.44
N GLY A 400 -7.61 0.19 0.24
CA GLY A 400 -8.36 1.43 0.01
C GLY A 400 -7.50 2.67 -0.21
N TYR A 401 -6.20 2.50 -0.45
CA TYR A 401 -5.24 3.58 -0.73
C TYR A 401 -4.50 3.35 -2.04
N ALA A 402 -4.30 4.41 -2.81
CA ALA A 402 -3.61 4.42 -4.08
C ALA A 402 -2.58 5.55 -4.15
N PRO A 403 -1.44 5.38 -4.85
CA PRO A 403 -0.50 6.47 -5.05
C PRO A 403 -1.06 7.47 -6.05
N ALA A 404 -0.84 8.75 -5.74
CA ALA A 404 -1.07 9.88 -6.64
C ALA A 404 0.27 10.57 -6.88
N ALA A 405 0.73 10.67 -8.11
CA ALA A 405 2.06 11.18 -8.43
C ALA A 405 2.03 12.65 -8.80
N ASN A 406 3.00 13.41 -8.29
CA ASN A 406 3.12 14.84 -8.54
C ASN A 406 4.32 15.12 -9.47
N ALA A 407 4.07 15.74 -10.63
CA ALA A 407 5.09 16.02 -11.62
C ALA A 407 6.07 17.14 -11.21
N VAL A 408 5.68 18.01 -10.27
CA VAL A 408 6.52 19.10 -9.76
C VAL A 408 7.65 18.55 -8.89
N THR A 409 7.33 17.60 -8.01
CA THR A 409 8.27 17.03 -7.02
C THR A 409 8.86 15.69 -7.44
N GLY A 410 8.25 15.00 -8.40
CA GLY A 410 8.61 13.62 -8.76
C GLY A 410 8.27 12.59 -7.68
N GLN A 411 7.49 12.99 -6.67
CA GLN A 411 7.14 12.20 -5.49
C GLN A 411 5.63 11.93 -5.43
N ALA A 412 5.17 11.26 -4.38
CA ALA A 412 3.75 11.19 -4.09
C ALA A 412 3.21 12.61 -3.80
N LEU A 413 1.92 12.81 -4.08
CA LEU A 413 1.22 14.07 -3.84
C LEU A 413 1.26 14.49 -2.36
N MET A 414 1.39 13.52 -1.45
CA MET A 414 1.53 13.73 -0.01
C MET A 414 3.00 13.91 0.44
N THR A 415 3.91 14.14 -0.52
CA THR A 415 5.35 14.45 -0.41
C THR A 415 6.30 13.31 0.01
N GLY A 416 5.80 12.09 0.20
CA GLY A 416 6.63 10.90 0.41
C GLY A 416 7.01 10.12 -0.86
N PRO A 417 7.75 9.00 -0.73
CA PRO A 417 8.04 8.10 -1.84
C PRO A 417 6.77 7.48 -2.44
N LEU A 418 6.67 7.42 -3.77
CA LEU A 418 5.49 6.91 -4.51
C LEU A 418 5.09 5.48 -4.14
N GLU A 419 6.05 4.66 -3.74
CA GLU A 419 5.84 3.26 -3.37
C GLU A 419 5.15 3.11 -2.00
N ARG A 420 5.25 4.15 -1.15
CA ARG A 420 4.85 4.09 0.26
C ARG A 420 3.73 5.05 0.59
N ASP A 421 3.80 6.25 0.05
CA ASP A 421 2.89 7.33 0.38
C ASP A 421 1.69 7.34 -0.57
N LYS A 422 0.51 7.14 0.00
CA LYS A 422 -0.71 6.83 -0.74
C LYS A 422 -1.86 7.69 -0.24
N CYS A 423 -2.70 8.09 -1.18
CA CYS A 423 -3.92 8.82 -0.91
C CYS A 423 -5.11 7.86 -0.74
N PRO A 424 -6.10 8.17 0.10
CA PRO A 424 -7.34 7.41 0.16
C PRO A 424 -8.02 7.34 -1.22
N ALA A 425 -8.16 6.13 -1.76
CA ALA A 425 -8.66 5.88 -3.12
C ALA A 425 -10.13 6.27 -3.31
N HIS A 426 -10.89 6.43 -2.22
CA HIS A 426 -12.31 6.75 -2.20
C HIS A 426 -12.62 8.26 -2.17
N LEU A 427 -11.59 9.11 -2.11
CA LEU A 427 -11.72 10.57 -2.03
C LEU A 427 -11.15 11.25 -3.27
N THR A 428 -11.72 12.39 -3.62
CA THR A 428 -11.19 13.31 -4.64
C THR A 428 -10.01 14.13 -4.14
N MET A 429 -9.65 13.96 -2.87
CA MET A 429 -8.66 14.75 -2.12
C MET A 429 -9.02 16.23 -1.93
N ARG A 430 -10.24 16.64 -2.32
CA ARG A 430 -10.80 17.97 -2.06
C ARG A 430 -10.51 18.45 -0.65
N ARG A 431 -10.77 17.64 0.38
CA ARG A 431 -10.60 18.04 1.79
C ARG A 431 -9.18 18.45 2.20
N LYS A 432 -8.17 18.08 1.41
CA LYS A 432 -6.77 18.47 1.60
C LYS A 432 -6.37 19.65 0.72
N GLY A 433 -7.31 20.17 -0.07
CA GLY A 433 -7.06 21.21 -1.05
C GLY A 433 -6.32 20.73 -2.29
N LEU A 434 -6.41 19.43 -2.58
CA LEU A 434 -5.68 18.81 -3.67
C LEU A 434 -6.64 18.36 -4.77
N LYS A 435 -6.16 18.36 -6.01
CA LYS A 435 -6.83 17.72 -7.15
C LYS A 435 -6.04 16.50 -7.62
N VAL A 436 -6.75 15.45 -8.01
CA VAL A 436 -6.10 14.23 -8.53
C VAL A 436 -6.75 13.78 -9.82
N GLY A 437 -6.04 14.00 -10.93
CA GLY A 437 -6.43 13.55 -12.25
C GLY A 437 -5.87 12.18 -12.59
N PHE A 438 -6.00 11.78 -13.85
CA PHE A 438 -5.50 10.50 -14.33
C PHE A 438 -5.31 10.49 -15.85
N ARG A 439 -4.53 9.51 -16.32
CA ARG A 439 -4.27 9.23 -17.73
C ARG A 439 -4.54 7.77 -18.04
N LEU A 440 -4.75 7.49 -19.31
CA LEU A 440 -4.83 6.14 -19.82
C LEU A 440 -3.47 5.73 -20.39
N CYS A 441 -3.09 4.48 -20.19
CA CYS A 441 -1.99 3.87 -20.91
C CYS A 441 -2.27 2.42 -21.31
N TYR A 442 -1.56 1.93 -22.32
CA TYR A 442 -1.58 0.52 -22.70
C TYR A 442 -0.27 0.13 -23.38
N VAL A 443 0.06 -1.17 -23.37
CA VAL A 443 1.23 -1.69 -24.08
C VAL A 443 0.87 -1.89 -25.56
N ALA A 444 1.64 -1.33 -26.48
CA ALA A 444 1.44 -1.52 -27.91
C ALA A 444 1.90 -2.92 -28.36
N GLN A 445 1.27 -3.45 -29.41
CA GLN A 445 1.81 -4.59 -30.14
C GLN A 445 3.17 -4.20 -30.75
N PRO A 446 4.21 -5.06 -30.63
CA PRO A 446 5.48 -4.83 -31.31
C PRO A 446 5.20 -4.89 -32.82
N ASP A 447 5.30 -3.72 -33.47
CA ASP A 447 5.12 -3.45 -34.89
C ASP A 447 3.93 -4.18 -35.56
N ALA A 448 2.80 -3.47 -35.69
CA ALA A 448 1.82 -3.73 -36.73
C ALA A 448 2.16 -2.92 -37.98
#